data_AF-A0A9X2YI03-F1
#
_entry.id   AF-A0A9X2YI03-F1
#
_cell.length_a   1.000
_cell.length_b   1.000
_cell.length_c   1.000
_cell.angle_alpha   90.00
_cell.angle_beta   90.00
_cell.angle_gamma   90.00
#
_symmetry.space_group_name_H-M   'P 1'
#
loop_
_entity.id
_entity.type
_entity.pdbx_description
1 polymer ?
#
loop_
_entity_poly.entity_id
_entity_poly.type
_entity_poly.pdbx_seq_one_letter_code
_entity_poly.pdbx_strand_id
1 'polypeptide(L)'
;MSMVVERGLARCPRCVSMADYVFIEGEPDGMRYEVRCRKCGERYEEDLRPVEPGTAVALVEPPILWPPDHEPVPPRDWRAEIRGHVSVVAQRGSVAVQRSSVVVRRGRVELDDMVRRARTAAPKRWFGRGVTADQTGG
;
A
#
# COMPACT_ATOMS: atom_id res chain seq x y z
N MET A 1 -15.52 36.18 33.98
CA MET A 1 -15.21 36.43 32.54
C MET A 1 -14.50 35.19 31.99
N SER A 2 -14.66 34.79 30.72
CA SER A 2 -13.87 33.66 30.14
C SER A 2 -12.83 34.17 29.15
N MET A 3 -11.55 33.87 29.37
CA MET A 3 -10.44 34.36 28.56
C MET A 3 -9.73 33.20 27.86
N VAL A 4 -9.50 33.31 26.54
CA VAL A 4 -8.67 32.32 25.84
C VAL A 4 -7.20 32.63 26.13
N VAL A 5 -6.52 31.71 26.81
CA VAL A 5 -5.12 31.88 27.24
C VAL A 5 -4.14 31.26 26.26
N GLU A 6 -4.54 30.22 25.53
CA GLU A 6 -3.70 29.56 24.53
C GLU A 6 -4.54 29.05 23.36
N ARG A 7 -3.93 29.00 22.17
CA ARG A 7 -4.54 28.43 20.95
C ARG A 7 -3.48 27.71 20.13
N GLY A 8 -3.88 26.64 19.45
CA GLY A 8 -2.99 25.94 18.53
C GLY A 8 -3.71 24.89 17.70
N LEU A 9 -2.94 23.92 17.20
CA LEU A 9 -3.46 22.82 16.39
C LEU A 9 -3.28 21.48 17.10
N ALA A 10 -4.34 20.67 17.08
CA ALA A 10 -4.38 19.31 17.61
C ALA A 10 -5.05 18.37 16.62
N ARG A 11 -5.05 17.07 16.94
CA ARG A 11 -5.79 16.06 16.20
C ARG A 11 -7.21 15.94 16.78
N CYS A 12 -8.21 15.95 15.91
CA CYS A 12 -9.58 15.68 16.31
C CYS A 12 -9.70 14.27 16.90
N PRO A 13 -10.22 14.09 18.14
CA PRO A 13 -10.37 12.77 18.75
C PRO A 13 -11.25 11.81 17.95
N ARG A 14 -12.19 12.35 17.15
CA ARG A 14 -13.13 11.55 16.37
C ARG A 14 -12.61 11.14 14.99
N CYS A 15 -12.05 12.06 14.22
CA CYS A 15 -11.68 11.81 12.81
C CYS A 15 -10.19 12.00 12.50
N VAL A 16 -9.38 12.34 13.50
CA VAL A 16 -7.91 12.48 13.42
C VAL A 16 -7.43 13.53 12.40
N SER A 17 -8.33 14.36 11.87
CA SER A 17 -7.94 15.53 11.08
C SER A 17 -7.29 16.58 11.98
N MET A 18 -6.52 17.48 11.38
CA MET A 18 -6.11 18.69 12.07
C MET A 18 -7.35 19.51 12.47
N ALA A 19 -7.31 20.03 13.69
CA ALA A 19 -8.37 20.81 14.31
C ALA A 19 -7.72 21.91 15.17
N ASP A 20 -8.44 23.01 15.37
CA ASP A 20 -8.00 24.08 16.26
C ASP A 20 -8.27 23.65 17.71
N TYR A 21 -7.31 23.84 18.61
CA TYR A 21 -7.55 23.76 20.05
C TYR A 21 -7.42 25.13 20.70
N VAL A 22 -8.10 25.31 21.83
CA VAL A 22 -7.98 26.48 22.69
C VAL A 22 -7.99 26.07 24.16
N PHE A 23 -7.24 26.79 24.98
CA PHE A 23 -7.40 26.76 26.43
C PHE A 23 -8.11 28.03 26.88
N ILE A 24 -9.16 27.87 27.69
CA ILE A 24 -10.02 28.95 28.16
C ILE A 24 -9.98 28.98 29.68
N GLU A 25 -9.49 30.07 30.26
CA GLU A 25 -9.55 30.33 31.69
C GLU A 25 -10.92 30.90 32.06
N GLY A 26 -11.52 30.39 33.14
CA GLY A 26 -12.81 30.78 33.69
C GLY A 26 -12.80 30.77 35.22
N GLU A 27 -13.72 31.50 35.83
CA GLU A 27 -13.78 31.69 37.29
C GLU A 27 -14.42 30.49 38.02
N PRO A 28 -13.97 30.13 39.25
CA PRO A 28 -12.97 30.84 40.06
C PRO A 28 -11.51 30.46 39.79
N ASP A 29 -11.24 29.34 39.10
CA ASP A 29 -9.88 28.85 38.78
C ASP A 29 -9.94 27.68 37.78
N GLY A 30 -10.99 27.61 36.96
CA GLY A 30 -11.21 26.52 36.02
C GLY A 30 -10.54 26.82 34.68
N MET A 31 -9.84 25.84 34.11
CA MET A 31 -9.34 25.91 32.74
C MET A 31 -10.09 24.91 31.88
N ARG A 32 -10.60 25.31 30.72
CA ARG A 32 -11.22 24.41 29.74
C ARG A 32 -10.33 24.22 28.54
N TYR A 33 -10.01 22.98 28.23
CA TYR A 33 -9.44 22.58 26.95
C TYR A 33 -10.56 22.30 25.95
N GLU A 34 -10.55 22.94 24.79
CA GLU A 34 -11.54 22.72 23.73
C GLU A 34 -10.86 22.44 22.38
N VAL A 35 -11.32 21.42 21.66
CA VAL A 35 -10.89 21.11 20.27
C VAL A 35 -12.07 21.21 19.33
N ARG A 36 -11.96 22.03 18.28
CA ARG A 36 -13.01 22.27 17.29
C ARG A 36 -12.61 21.74 15.92
N CYS A 37 -13.22 20.64 15.50
CA CYS A 37 -12.94 20.05 14.20
C CYS A 37 -13.85 20.60 13.10
N ARG A 38 -13.26 21.31 12.13
CA ARG A 38 -14.00 21.81 10.96
C ARG A 38 -14.36 20.73 9.93
N LYS A 39 -13.67 19.59 9.96
CA LYS A 39 -13.90 18.48 9.02
C LYS A 39 -15.14 17.67 9.37
N CYS A 40 -15.26 17.24 10.62
CA CYS A 40 -16.37 16.38 11.07
C CYS A 40 -17.38 17.10 11.97
N GLY A 41 -17.12 18.36 12.35
CA GLY A 41 -18.00 19.15 13.22
C GLY A 41 -17.88 18.83 14.71
N GLU A 42 -17.06 17.85 15.10
CA GLU A 42 -16.89 17.47 16.50
C GLU A 42 -16.29 18.61 17.32
N ARG A 43 -16.82 18.77 18.54
CA ARG A 43 -16.32 19.68 19.55
C ARG A 43 -16.04 18.90 20.83
N TYR A 44 -14.77 18.69 21.12
CA TYR A 44 -14.33 18.05 22.37
C TYR A 44 -14.07 19.13 23.42
N GLU A 45 -14.53 18.93 24.64
CA GLU A 45 -14.32 19.83 25.78
C GLU A 45 -13.88 19.03 27.01
N GLU A 46 -12.89 19.53 27.72
CA GLU A 46 -12.39 18.95 28.96
C GLU A 46 -12.13 20.07 29.98
N ASP A 47 -12.86 20.03 31.10
CA ASP A 47 -12.70 20.98 32.19
C ASP A 47 -11.58 20.51 33.13
N LEU A 48 -10.46 21.22 33.11
CA LEU A 48 -9.33 21.09 34.02
C LEU A 48 -9.61 21.95 35.26
N ARG A 49 -9.79 21.31 36.41
CA ARG A 49 -9.85 21.99 37.71
C ARG A 49 -8.55 21.74 38.46
N PRO A 50 -7.94 22.76 39.08
CA PRO A 50 -6.87 22.56 40.03
C PRO A 50 -7.35 21.58 41.10
N VAL A 51 -6.59 20.50 41.28
CA VAL A 51 -6.83 19.59 42.39
C VAL A 51 -6.35 20.33 43.65
N GLU A 52 -7.28 20.68 44.52
CA GLU A 52 -6.98 21.25 45.84
C GLU A 52 -5.90 20.40 46.53
N PRO A 53 -4.74 20.99 46.91
CA PRO A 53 -3.67 20.28 47.59
C PRO A 53 -4.14 19.89 49.01
N GLY A 54 -4.85 18.76 49.09
CA GLY A 54 -5.46 18.25 50.32
C GLY A 54 -6.65 17.32 50.09
N THR A 55 -7.30 17.41 48.92
CA THR A 55 -8.47 16.56 48.56
C THR A 55 -8.08 15.36 47.71
N ALA A 56 -6.84 15.31 47.22
CA ALA A 56 -6.21 14.08 46.80
C ALA A 56 -5.97 13.20 48.04
N VAL A 57 -7.02 12.55 48.53
CA VAL A 57 -6.86 11.32 49.29
C VAL A 57 -5.86 10.49 48.50
N ALA A 58 -4.75 10.16 49.13
CA ALA A 58 -3.69 9.34 48.59
C ALA A 58 -4.24 7.94 48.23
N LEU A 59 -5.01 7.85 47.15
CA LEU A 59 -4.87 6.74 46.23
C LEU A 59 -3.43 6.89 45.76
N VAL A 60 -2.53 6.19 46.45
CA VAL A 60 -1.22 5.87 45.93
C VAL A 60 -1.51 5.12 44.64
N GLU A 61 -1.67 5.85 43.54
CA GLU A 61 -1.71 5.24 42.23
C GLU A 61 -0.39 4.46 42.16
N PRO A 62 -0.46 3.13 41.93
CA PRO A 62 0.75 2.34 41.81
C PRO A 62 1.62 3.01 40.74
N PRO A 63 2.92 3.24 41.02
CA PRO A 63 3.81 3.87 40.06
C PRO A 63 3.66 3.16 38.72
N ILE A 64 3.40 3.93 37.65
CA ILE A 64 3.38 3.40 36.30
C ILE A 64 4.79 2.84 36.04
N LEU A 65 4.93 1.52 36.08
CA LEU A 65 6.17 0.85 35.75
C LEU A 65 6.25 0.78 34.23
N TRP A 66 6.86 1.80 33.63
CA TRP A 66 7.16 1.78 32.21
C TRP A 66 8.04 0.55 31.90
N PRO A 67 7.78 -0.15 30.79
CA PRO A 67 8.71 -1.16 30.31
C PRO A 67 10.11 -0.55 30.21
N PRO A 68 11.17 -1.31 30.55
CA PRO A 68 12.53 -0.84 30.35
C PRO A 68 12.73 -0.38 28.91
N ASP A 69 13.48 0.70 28.72
CA ASP A 69 13.88 1.15 27.40
C ASP A 69 14.62 -0.01 26.70
N HIS A 70 14.03 -0.52 25.62
CA HIS A 70 14.73 -1.48 24.78
C HIS A 70 15.82 -0.76 23.98
N GLU A 71 16.98 -1.41 23.83
CA GLU A 71 18.06 -0.90 22.98
C GLU A 71 17.51 -0.61 21.57
N PRO A 72 17.86 0.54 20.96
CA PRO A 72 17.34 0.90 19.65
C PRO A 72 17.66 -0.20 18.64
N VAL A 73 16.62 -0.67 17.94
CA VAL A 73 16.77 -1.65 16.87
C VAL A 73 17.78 -1.12 15.85
N PRO A 74 18.81 -1.90 15.48
CA PRO A 74 19.81 -1.46 14.52
C PRO A 74 19.15 -0.95 13.22
N PRO A 75 19.69 0.10 12.59
CA PRO A 75 19.16 0.61 11.34
C PRO A 75 19.09 -0.49 10.29
N ARG A 76 17.88 -0.80 9.83
CA ARG A 76 17.63 -1.83 8.82
C ARG A 76 17.86 -1.25 7.42
N ASP A 77 18.71 -1.88 6.61
CA ASP A 77 18.88 -1.51 5.21
C ASP A 77 17.72 -2.05 4.35
N TRP A 78 16.63 -1.28 4.33
CA TRP A 78 15.45 -1.58 3.52
C TRP A 78 15.75 -1.69 2.02
N ARG A 79 16.76 -0.97 1.51
CA ARG A 79 17.09 -0.99 0.07
C ARG A 79 17.72 -2.32 -0.30
N ALA A 80 18.65 -2.82 0.52
CA ALA A 80 19.24 -4.13 0.32
C ALA A 80 18.18 -5.24 0.38
N GLU A 81 17.28 -5.17 1.35
CA GLU A 81 16.22 -6.18 1.51
C GLU A 81 15.26 -6.22 0.32
N ILE A 82 14.75 -5.06 -0.12
CA ILE A 82 13.87 -4.99 -1.29
C ILE A 82 14.59 -5.52 -2.54
N ARG A 83 15.85 -5.13 -2.76
CA ARG A 83 16.65 -5.64 -3.89
C ARG A 83 16.82 -7.16 -3.82
N GLY A 84 17.01 -7.73 -2.63
CA GLY A 84 17.08 -9.17 -2.42
C GLY A 84 15.80 -9.87 -2.87
N HIS A 85 14.64 -9.39 -2.41
CA HIS A 85 13.34 -9.95 -2.80
C HIS A 85 13.09 -9.87 -4.31
N VAL A 86 13.36 -8.71 -4.93
CA VAL A 86 13.21 -8.53 -6.38
C VAL A 86 14.13 -9.48 -7.15
N SER A 87 15.38 -9.67 -6.68
CA SER A 87 16.33 -10.58 -7.31
C SER A 87 15.86 -12.03 -7.29
N VAL A 88 15.27 -12.48 -6.18
CA VAL A 88 14.68 -13.83 -6.06
C VAL A 88 13.52 -14.02 -7.02
N VAL A 89 12.64 -13.01 -7.15
CA VAL A 89 11.51 -13.05 -8.10
C VAL A 89 12.02 -13.08 -9.54
N ALA A 90 13.00 -12.24 -9.87
CA ALA A 90 13.59 -12.19 -11.21
C ALA A 90 14.21 -13.54 -11.61
N GLN A 91 14.98 -14.18 -10.72
CA GLN A 91 15.56 -15.50 -10.97
C GLN A 91 14.49 -16.56 -11.24
N ARG A 92 13.42 -16.58 -10.44
CA ARG A 92 12.28 -17.51 -10.66
C ARG A 92 11.60 -17.27 -12.01
N GLY A 93 11.41 -16.00 -12.38
CA GLY A 93 10.88 -15.61 -13.68
C GLY A 93 11.76 -16.07 -14.84
N SER A 94 13.08 -15.85 -14.76
CA SER A 94 14.03 -16.28 -15.79
C SER A 94 14.03 -17.79 -15.99
N VAL A 95 13.98 -18.59 -14.92
CA VAL A 95 13.91 -20.06 -15.01
C VAL A 95 12.60 -20.51 -15.67
N ALA A 96 11.48 -19.87 -15.33
CA ALA A 96 10.19 -20.17 -15.94
C ALA A 96 10.19 -19.85 -17.45
N VAL A 97 10.70 -18.67 -17.83
CA VAL A 97 10.82 -18.27 -19.25
C VAL A 97 11.73 -19.22 -20.02
N GLN A 98 12.87 -19.61 -19.43
CA GLN A 98 13.80 -20.53 -20.08
C GLN A 98 13.14 -21.90 -20.34
N ARG A 99 12.40 -22.44 -19.35
CA ARG A 99 11.63 -23.68 -19.52
C ARG A 99 10.59 -23.57 -20.64
N SER A 100 9.80 -22.50 -20.64
CA SER A 100 8.81 -22.26 -21.69
C SER A 100 9.46 -22.13 -23.07
N SER A 101 10.62 -21.48 -23.17
CA SER A 101 11.35 -21.35 -24.44
C SER A 101 11.79 -22.69 -25.02
N VAL A 102 12.21 -23.64 -24.18
CA VAL A 102 12.58 -24.99 -24.60
C VAL A 102 11.36 -25.75 -25.14
N VAL A 103 10.22 -25.65 -24.45
CA VAL A 103 8.96 -26.27 -24.89
C VAL A 103 8.51 -25.71 -26.24
N VAL A 104 8.53 -24.39 -26.41
CA VAL A 104 8.15 -23.73 -27.67
C VAL A 104 9.06 -24.17 -28.83
N ARG A 105 10.38 -24.22 -28.61
CA ARG A 105 11.33 -24.68 -29.64
C ARG A 105 11.07 -26.12 -30.05
N ARG A 106 10.82 -27.02 -29.10
CA ARG A 106 10.51 -28.42 -29.38
C ARG A 106 9.22 -28.57 -30.19
N GLY A 107 8.14 -27.90 -29.80
CA GLY A 107 6.88 -27.93 -30.54
C GLY A 107 7.01 -27.42 -31.97
N ARG A 108 7.86 -26.41 -32.20
CA ARG A 108 8.14 -25.91 -33.56
C ARG A 108 8.84 -26.94 -34.43
N VAL A 109 9.82 -27.66 -33.90
CA VAL A 109 10.50 -28.75 -34.62
C VAL A 109 9.51 -29.86 -34.96
N GLU A 110 8.68 -30.28 -34.01
CA GLU A 110 7.67 -31.32 -34.22
C GLU A 110 6.65 -30.90 -35.30
N LEU A 111 6.21 -29.64 -35.29
CA LEU A 111 5.34 -29.08 -36.32
C LEU A 111 6.01 -29.05 -37.70
N ASP A 112 7.26 -28.60 -37.79
CA ASP A 112 8.01 -28.54 -39.04
C ASP A 112 8.19 -29.95 -39.65
N ASP A 113 8.43 -30.96 -38.81
CA ASP A 113 8.51 -32.36 -39.23
C ASP A 113 7.14 -32.93 -39.67
N MET A 114 6.04 -32.52 -39.03
CA MET A 114 4.70 -32.85 -39.50
C MET A 114 4.40 -32.24 -40.88
N VAL A 115 4.70 -30.95 -41.07
CA VAL A 115 4.52 -30.25 -42.34
C VAL A 115 5.36 -30.92 -43.45
N ARG A 116 6.61 -31.29 -43.13
CA ARG A 116 7.47 -32.01 -44.08
C ARG A 116 6.86 -33.36 -44.49
N ARG A 117 6.39 -34.16 -43.52
CA ARG A 117 5.72 -35.45 -43.80
C ARG A 117 4.44 -35.31 -44.60
N ALA A 118 3.62 -34.29 -44.31
CA ALA A 118 2.40 -34.02 -45.05
C ALA A 118 2.70 -33.67 -46.53
N ARG A 119 3.76 -32.89 -46.78
CA ARG A 119 4.20 -32.56 -48.14
C ARG A 119 4.70 -33.77 -48.93
N THR A 120 5.33 -34.74 -48.28
CA THR A 120 5.81 -35.96 -48.95
C THR A 120 4.70 -37.00 -49.14
N ALA A 121 3.64 -36.96 -48.33
CA ALA A 121 2.50 -37.87 -48.43
C ALA A 121 1.37 -37.36 -49.34
N ALA A 122 1.32 -36.06 -49.65
CA ALA A 122 0.29 -35.48 -50.51
C ALA A 122 0.46 -35.92 -51.98
N PRO A 123 -0.54 -36.57 -52.62
CA PRO A 123 -0.48 -36.88 -54.04
C PRO A 123 -0.46 -35.59 -54.86
N LYS A 124 0.40 -35.52 -55.89
CA LYS A 124 0.66 -34.36 -56.79
C LYS A 124 -0.56 -33.72 -57.49
N ARG A 125 -1.81 -34.14 -57.23
CA ARG A 125 -3.00 -33.72 -57.99
C ARG A 125 -3.76 -32.51 -57.43
N TRP A 126 -3.39 -31.94 -56.27
CA TRP A 126 -4.19 -30.85 -55.68
C TRP A 126 -3.84 -29.45 -56.22
N PHE A 127 -2.58 -29.16 -56.57
CA PHE A 127 -2.15 -27.80 -56.97
C PHE A 127 -2.15 -27.56 -58.49
N GLY A 128 -3.20 -27.96 -59.21
CA GLY A 128 -3.24 -27.77 -60.68
C GLY A 128 -4.63 -27.65 -61.28
N ARG A 129 -5.26 -26.47 -61.17
CA ARG A 129 -6.27 -25.87 -62.07
C ARG A 129 -6.84 -24.60 -61.40
N GLY A 130 -6.94 -23.43 -62.02
CA GLY A 130 -6.62 -23.00 -63.37
C GLY A 130 -6.67 -21.47 -63.46
N VAL A 131 -5.90 -20.91 -64.40
CA VAL A 131 -6.08 -19.56 -64.93
C VAL A 131 -6.39 -19.76 -66.40
N THR A 132 -7.67 -19.73 -66.77
CA THR A 132 -8.09 -19.55 -68.16
C THR A 132 -8.00 -18.07 -68.45
N ALA A 133 -6.97 -17.68 -69.20
CA ALA A 133 -6.88 -16.38 -69.83
C ALA A 133 -7.93 -16.32 -70.94
N ASP A 134 -8.90 -15.42 -70.79
CA ASP A 134 -9.86 -15.09 -71.83
C ASP A 134 -9.23 -14.05 -72.76
N GLN A 135 -8.79 -14.51 -73.94
CA GLN A 135 -8.54 -13.64 -75.10
C GLN A 135 -9.48 -14.10 -76.20
N THR A 136 -10.45 -13.27 -76.55
CA THR A 136 -11.05 -13.33 -77.89
C THR A 136 -11.37 -11.91 -78.32
N GLY A 137 -10.71 -11.47 -79.39
CA GLY A 137 -10.97 -10.19 -80.05
C GLY A 137 -12.23 -10.27 -80.92
N GLY A 138 -12.76 -9.07 -81.18
CA GLY A 138 -13.76 -8.73 -82.18
C GLY A 138 -13.70 -7.22 -82.41
#